data_AF-A0A1N6XFP3-F1
#
_entry.id   AF-A0A1N6XFP3-F1
#
_cell.length_a   1.000
_cell.length_b   1.000
_cell.length_c   1.000
_cell.angle_alpha   90.00
_cell.angle_beta   90.00
_cell.angle_gamma   90.00
#
_symmetry.space_group_name_H-M   'P 1'
#
loop_
_entity.id
_entity.type
_entity.pdbx_description
1 polymer ?
#
loop_
_entity_poly.entity_id
_entity_poly.type
_entity_poly.pdbx_seq_one_letter_code
_entity_poly.pdbx_strand_id
1 'polypeptide(L)'
;VTNGVISFWTGVANSNTNERMRIHSNGNVGIGTATPSNKLDLGTTAGATITDPAGKKFAVYNNTTGTDFYGLGVSPGVLQFHASSQTVNDAPGMALYGKKLGINLGTTAPAANLDVAGNVKIADGTQGLGKILVSDANGLASWQDAITASNNIYNSNGTLTTNRTVTQAAHPITFTGGDFNVIPASSGTGLTITGSSTHPVTSSPRIFSQEGLEIQSNNNQGLVMVNGVYPLVATNPVFRVMYSNTSNAPNQIEYLRVQANGSVGIGTTTPNTNASLDLGTNNQAFMTNRVANTAAIATPAEGMFIYVNDQKCFKGYSNSSWHDMTPCSSVGTLSLNCPGVSPSTITNYGSGVITFIYLPYTGGSGGPLTPFSVSSQGVTGMALSTTTSVIPAGNGSLILALTGTPSSHPGTASFPINVNGVTCTVNLFIQ
;
A
#
# COMPACT_ATOMS: atom_id res chain seq x y z
N VAL A 1 -47.14 -89.38 -30.65
CA VAL A 1 -47.72 -89.71 -29.32
C VAL A 1 -48.55 -88.53 -28.88
N THR A 2 -49.85 -88.71 -28.69
CA THR A 2 -50.74 -87.71 -28.07
C THR A 2 -50.15 -87.35 -26.71
N ASN A 3 -49.79 -86.08 -26.51
CA ASN A 3 -49.09 -85.62 -25.31
C ASN A 3 -49.94 -85.95 -24.07
N GLY A 4 -49.53 -86.95 -23.29
CA GLY A 4 -50.18 -87.26 -22.02
C GLY A 4 -50.13 -86.04 -21.12
N VAL A 5 -51.29 -85.58 -20.67
CA VAL A 5 -51.42 -84.51 -19.68
C VAL A 5 -52.07 -85.11 -18.44
N ILE A 6 -51.45 -84.88 -17.28
CA ILE A 6 -52.10 -85.14 -15.99
C ILE A 6 -52.77 -83.82 -15.58
N SER A 7 -54.08 -83.84 -15.31
CA SER A 7 -54.81 -82.64 -14.89
C SER A 7 -55.56 -82.88 -13.59
N PHE A 8 -55.59 -81.87 -12.74
CA PHE A 8 -56.25 -81.87 -11.44
C PHE A 8 -57.37 -80.83 -11.46
N TRP A 9 -58.59 -81.28 -11.17
CA TRP A 9 -59.81 -80.48 -11.25
C TRP A 9 -60.43 -80.33 -9.88
N THR A 10 -61.02 -79.17 -9.62
CA THR A 10 -61.85 -78.92 -8.43
C THR A 10 -63.20 -78.38 -8.85
N GLY A 11 -64.26 -78.68 -8.11
CA GLY A 11 -65.58 -78.08 -8.26
C GLY A 11 -66.28 -78.05 -6.90
N VAL A 12 -67.37 -77.29 -6.79
CA VAL A 12 -68.31 -77.47 -5.67
C VAL A 12 -69.40 -78.45 -6.11
N ALA A 13 -70.09 -79.09 -5.16
CA ALA A 13 -71.15 -80.03 -5.50
C ALA A 13 -72.22 -79.34 -6.37
N ASN A 14 -72.58 -79.97 -7.50
CA ASN A 14 -73.54 -79.48 -8.50
C ASN A 14 -73.11 -78.23 -9.30
N SER A 15 -71.81 -77.96 -9.47
CA SER A 15 -71.30 -76.91 -10.37
C SER A 15 -70.33 -77.44 -11.43
N ASN A 16 -69.98 -76.60 -12.40
CA ASN A 16 -68.88 -76.86 -13.33
C ASN A 16 -67.56 -77.07 -12.57
N THR A 17 -66.73 -77.97 -13.08
CA THR A 17 -65.35 -78.19 -12.59
C THR A 17 -64.39 -77.24 -13.29
N ASN A 18 -63.36 -76.81 -12.57
CA ASN A 18 -62.27 -75.99 -13.11
C ASN A 18 -60.94 -76.71 -12.92
N GLU A 19 -60.11 -76.73 -13.97
CA GLU A 19 -58.74 -77.22 -13.90
C GLU A 19 -57.92 -76.28 -13.01
N ARG A 20 -57.21 -76.83 -12.02
CA ARG A 20 -56.38 -76.08 -11.07
C ARG A 20 -54.90 -76.27 -11.31
N MET A 21 -54.50 -77.48 -11.67
CA MET A 21 -53.11 -77.83 -11.94
C MET A 21 -53.03 -78.81 -13.10
N ARG A 22 -51.96 -78.73 -13.90
CA ARG A 22 -51.65 -79.73 -14.93
C ARG A 22 -50.17 -80.01 -15.02
N ILE A 23 -49.82 -81.19 -15.51
CA ILE A 23 -48.46 -81.59 -15.87
C ILE A 23 -48.48 -82.02 -17.34
N HIS A 24 -47.75 -81.31 -18.19
CA HIS A 24 -47.56 -81.68 -19.60
C HIS A 24 -46.55 -82.83 -19.72
N SER A 25 -46.64 -83.58 -20.83
CA SER A 25 -45.67 -84.64 -21.18
C SER A 25 -44.20 -84.17 -21.24
N ASN A 26 -43.96 -82.87 -21.41
CA ASN A 26 -42.61 -82.27 -21.36
C ASN A 26 -42.12 -81.95 -19.94
N GLY A 27 -42.91 -82.31 -18.91
CA GLY A 27 -42.64 -82.08 -17.50
C GLY A 27 -42.95 -80.67 -16.99
N ASN A 28 -43.60 -79.82 -17.79
CA ASN A 28 -44.03 -78.50 -17.32
C ASN A 28 -45.29 -78.61 -16.45
N VAL A 29 -45.25 -77.99 -15.28
CA VAL A 29 -46.35 -77.90 -14.33
C VAL A 29 -47.00 -76.53 -14.43
N GLY A 30 -48.30 -76.50 -14.72
CA GLY A 30 -49.11 -75.28 -14.66
C GLY A 30 -50.00 -75.30 -13.43
N ILE A 31 -50.06 -74.20 -12.67
CA ILE A 31 -51.05 -73.96 -11.62
C ILE A 31 -51.79 -72.68 -12.00
N GLY A 32 -53.09 -72.79 -12.28
CA GLY A 32 -53.89 -71.68 -12.81
C GLY A 32 -53.61 -71.32 -14.29
N THR A 33 -52.95 -72.20 -15.04
CA THR A 33 -52.76 -72.06 -16.50
C THR A 33 -52.83 -73.40 -17.23
N ALA A 34 -53.55 -73.44 -18.36
CA ALA A 34 -53.65 -74.62 -19.22
C ALA A 34 -52.42 -74.77 -20.15
N THR A 35 -51.64 -73.70 -20.32
CA THR A 35 -50.52 -73.63 -21.28
C THR A 35 -49.22 -73.21 -20.57
N PRO A 36 -48.69 -74.04 -19.64
CA PRO A 36 -47.48 -73.71 -18.91
C PRO A 36 -46.28 -73.61 -19.85
N SER A 37 -45.67 -72.43 -19.90
CA SER A 37 -44.53 -72.15 -20.78
C SER A 37 -43.19 -72.46 -20.12
N ASN A 38 -43.17 -72.60 -18.79
CA ASN A 38 -41.99 -72.91 -17.98
C ASN A 38 -42.21 -74.20 -17.16
N LYS A 39 -41.14 -74.71 -16.54
CA LYS A 39 -41.22 -75.94 -15.72
C LYS A 39 -42.23 -75.85 -14.58
N LEU A 40 -42.37 -74.66 -13.99
CA LEU A 40 -43.47 -74.30 -13.12
C LEU A 40 -44.02 -72.94 -13.57
N ASP A 41 -45.29 -72.89 -13.91
CA ASP A 41 -45.99 -71.70 -14.36
C ASP A 41 -47.21 -71.47 -13.46
N LEU A 42 -47.30 -70.30 -12.83
CA LEU A 42 -48.33 -69.94 -11.84
C LEU A 42 -49.45 -69.06 -12.45
N GLY A 43 -49.54 -69.07 -13.79
CA GLY A 43 -50.58 -68.40 -14.56
C GLY A 43 -50.44 -66.88 -14.62
N THR A 44 -51.39 -66.26 -15.33
CA THR A 44 -51.33 -64.85 -15.74
C THR A 44 -51.96 -63.87 -14.76
N THR A 45 -52.70 -64.34 -13.74
CA THR A 45 -53.29 -63.46 -12.71
C THR A 45 -52.19 -62.65 -12.03
N ALA A 46 -52.32 -61.34 -11.92
CA ALA A 46 -51.40 -60.50 -11.14
C ALA A 46 -52.24 -59.55 -10.28
N GLY A 47 -51.66 -59.06 -9.19
CA GLY A 47 -52.31 -58.05 -8.36
C GLY A 47 -52.40 -56.73 -9.12
N ALA A 48 -53.51 -55.99 -9.00
CA ALA A 48 -53.66 -54.67 -9.61
C ALA A 48 -52.64 -53.67 -9.07
N THR A 49 -52.26 -53.82 -7.80
CA THR A 49 -51.22 -53.04 -7.09
C THR A 49 -50.27 -53.98 -6.35
N ILE A 50 -49.20 -53.43 -5.76
CA ILE A 50 -48.26 -54.23 -4.95
C ILE A 50 -48.84 -54.76 -3.64
N THR A 51 -49.98 -54.23 -3.20
CA THR A 51 -50.70 -54.63 -1.99
C THR A 51 -51.87 -55.55 -2.29
N ASP A 52 -52.18 -55.82 -3.56
CA ASP A 52 -53.33 -56.65 -3.92
C ASP A 52 -53.05 -58.14 -3.61
N PRO A 53 -53.87 -58.80 -2.76
CA PRO A 53 -53.71 -60.21 -2.42
C PRO A 53 -53.71 -61.15 -3.63
N ALA A 54 -54.39 -60.78 -4.73
CA ALA A 54 -54.40 -61.57 -5.96
C ALA A 54 -53.01 -61.69 -6.61
N GLY A 55 -52.09 -60.80 -6.25
CA GLY A 55 -50.70 -60.82 -6.68
C GLY A 55 -49.83 -61.84 -5.94
N LYS A 56 -50.26 -62.40 -4.82
CA LYS A 56 -49.49 -63.41 -4.05
C LYS A 56 -49.51 -64.74 -4.80
N LYS A 57 -48.35 -65.25 -5.19
CA LYS A 57 -48.22 -66.41 -6.10
C LYS A 57 -47.67 -67.66 -5.46
N PHE A 58 -46.63 -67.51 -4.65
CA PHE A 58 -45.96 -68.64 -4.02
C PHE A 58 -45.74 -68.34 -2.56
N ALA A 59 -46.46 -69.04 -1.69
CA ALA A 59 -46.27 -68.96 -0.26
C ALA A 59 -45.20 -69.96 0.18
N VAL A 60 -44.16 -69.46 0.86
CA VAL A 60 -43.24 -70.29 1.64
C VAL A 60 -43.83 -70.56 3.02
N TYR A 61 -44.49 -69.57 3.62
CA TYR A 61 -45.23 -69.70 4.86
C TYR A 61 -46.47 -68.80 4.84
N ASN A 62 -47.55 -69.29 5.45
CA ASN A 62 -48.74 -68.53 5.81
C ASN A 62 -49.14 -68.88 7.23
N ASN A 63 -49.60 -67.90 8.01
CA ASN A 63 -50.32 -68.22 9.25
C ASN A 63 -51.68 -68.88 8.94
N THR A 64 -52.33 -69.40 9.99
CA THR A 64 -53.61 -70.11 9.88
C THR A 64 -54.73 -69.27 9.26
N THR A 65 -54.72 -67.94 9.47
CA THR A 65 -55.71 -67.03 8.91
C THR A 65 -55.38 -66.59 7.48
N GLY A 66 -54.23 -66.97 6.93
CA GLY A 66 -53.77 -66.57 5.61
C GLY A 66 -53.41 -65.08 5.49
N THR A 67 -53.28 -64.40 6.63
CA THR A 67 -53.02 -62.96 6.69
C THR A 67 -51.55 -62.61 6.90
N ASP A 68 -50.71 -63.55 7.34
CA ASP A 68 -49.25 -63.40 7.49
C ASP A 68 -48.52 -64.17 6.38
N PHE A 69 -48.17 -63.48 5.29
CA PHE A 69 -47.64 -64.09 4.08
C PHE A 69 -46.12 -63.89 3.93
N TYR A 70 -45.40 -64.99 3.66
CA TYR A 70 -43.99 -65.01 3.28
C TYR A 70 -43.85 -65.71 1.95
N GLY A 71 -43.24 -65.05 0.97
CA GLY A 71 -43.09 -65.62 -0.35
C GLY A 71 -43.02 -64.59 -1.46
N LEU A 72 -43.48 -65.00 -2.64
CA LEU A 72 -43.35 -64.23 -3.88
C LEU A 72 -44.70 -63.76 -4.38
N GLY A 73 -44.72 -62.52 -4.88
CA GLY A 73 -45.87 -61.93 -5.54
C GLY A 73 -45.51 -61.17 -6.81
N VAL A 74 -46.53 -60.83 -7.59
CA VAL A 74 -46.40 -60.07 -8.82
C VAL A 74 -47.54 -59.08 -8.99
N SER A 75 -47.20 -57.89 -9.50
CA SER A 75 -48.13 -56.88 -10.02
C SER A 75 -47.57 -56.33 -11.32
N PRO A 76 -48.29 -55.49 -12.10
CA PRO A 76 -47.78 -54.96 -13.37
C PRO A 76 -46.35 -54.42 -13.28
N GLY A 77 -45.40 -55.11 -13.92
CA GLY A 77 -43.98 -54.73 -13.97
C GLY A 77 -43.17 -54.94 -12.69
N VAL A 78 -43.75 -55.51 -11.62
CA VAL A 78 -43.09 -55.65 -10.30
C VAL A 78 -43.00 -57.11 -9.89
N LEU A 79 -41.79 -57.56 -9.55
CA LEU A 79 -41.56 -58.77 -8.75
C LEU A 79 -41.48 -58.39 -7.27
N GLN A 80 -42.19 -59.11 -6.42
CA GLN A 80 -42.37 -58.77 -5.02
C GLN A 80 -41.81 -59.87 -4.12
N PHE A 81 -41.11 -59.48 -3.06
CA PHE A 81 -40.68 -60.36 -1.98
C PHE A 81 -41.37 -59.92 -0.69
N HIS A 82 -42.16 -60.83 -0.13
CA HIS A 82 -42.89 -60.63 1.10
C HIS A 82 -42.18 -61.39 2.23
N ALA A 83 -41.88 -60.69 3.31
CA ALA A 83 -41.27 -61.24 4.51
C ALA A 83 -41.99 -60.67 5.73
N SER A 84 -43.13 -61.28 6.08
CA SER A 84 -44.12 -60.81 7.07
C SER A 84 -45.08 -59.71 6.58
N SER A 85 -45.92 -60.07 5.61
CA SER A 85 -47.14 -59.30 5.30
C SER A 85 -48.18 -59.72 6.33
N GLN A 86 -48.30 -59.03 7.48
CA GLN A 86 -49.17 -59.34 8.63
C GLN A 86 -50.65 -59.03 8.39
N THR A 87 -50.96 -58.20 7.40
CA THR A 87 -52.31 -58.02 6.86
C THR A 87 -52.38 -58.55 5.42
N VAL A 88 -53.61 -58.79 4.95
CA VAL A 88 -53.86 -59.26 3.58
C VAL A 88 -53.28 -58.31 2.52
N ASN A 89 -53.22 -57.01 2.82
CA ASN A 89 -52.85 -55.94 1.88
C ASN A 89 -51.52 -55.26 2.21
N ASP A 90 -50.64 -55.88 3.00
CA ASP A 90 -49.34 -55.27 3.28
C ASP A 90 -48.50 -55.18 2.01
N ALA A 91 -47.76 -54.08 1.91
CA ALA A 91 -46.79 -53.90 0.84
C ALA A 91 -45.62 -54.89 1.01
N PRO A 92 -44.98 -55.32 -0.09
CA PRO A 92 -43.80 -56.16 -0.01
C PRO A 92 -42.63 -55.43 0.66
N GLY A 93 -41.82 -56.17 1.41
CA GLY A 93 -40.58 -55.66 1.99
C GLY A 93 -39.52 -55.35 0.93
N MET A 94 -39.53 -56.06 -0.20
CA MET A 94 -38.68 -55.72 -1.35
C MET A 94 -39.46 -55.82 -2.67
N ALA A 95 -39.23 -54.87 -3.56
CA ALA A 95 -39.85 -54.81 -4.88
C ALA A 95 -38.78 -54.56 -5.96
N LEU A 96 -38.85 -55.32 -7.05
CA LEU A 96 -38.02 -55.12 -8.24
C LEU A 96 -38.91 -54.60 -9.37
N TYR A 97 -38.69 -53.34 -9.76
CA TYR A 97 -39.44 -52.67 -10.84
C TYR A 97 -38.47 -52.02 -11.81
N GLY A 98 -38.62 -52.30 -13.11
CA GLY A 98 -37.76 -51.68 -14.14
C GLY A 98 -36.25 -51.89 -13.91
N LYS A 99 -35.86 -53.05 -13.35
CA LYS A 99 -34.49 -53.39 -12.93
C LYS A 99 -33.93 -52.59 -11.74
N LYS A 100 -34.79 -51.89 -10.99
CA LYS A 100 -34.42 -51.17 -9.76
C LYS A 100 -34.93 -51.88 -8.52
N LEU A 101 -34.09 -51.96 -7.48
CA LEU A 101 -34.43 -52.59 -6.20
C LEU A 101 -34.93 -51.55 -5.20
N GLY A 102 -36.19 -51.69 -4.80
CA GLY A 102 -36.78 -50.96 -3.67
C GLY A 102 -36.83 -51.83 -2.42
N ILE A 103 -36.46 -51.28 -1.27
CA ILE A 103 -36.54 -51.94 0.04
C ILE A 103 -37.39 -51.07 0.96
N ASN A 104 -38.46 -51.65 1.51
CA ASN A 104 -39.41 -51.02 2.43
C ASN A 104 -40.06 -49.72 1.92
N LEU A 105 -40.12 -49.49 0.61
CA LEU A 105 -40.65 -48.25 0.04
C LEU A 105 -42.16 -48.07 0.22
N GLY A 106 -42.91 -49.16 0.35
CA GLY A 106 -44.38 -49.14 0.33
C GLY A 106 -44.99 -48.68 -1.00
N THR A 107 -44.18 -48.46 -2.04
CA THR A 107 -44.60 -47.98 -3.37
C THR A 107 -43.96 -48.79 -4.50
N THR A 108 -44.46 -48.62 -5.73
CA THR A 108 -44.15 -49.48 -6.88
C THR A 108 -42.93 -49.05 -7.71
N ALA A 109 -42.36 -47.86 -7.45
CA ALA A 109 -41.35 -47.27 -8.33
C ALA A 109 -40.16 -46.71 -7.53
N PRO A 110 -39.08 -47.50 -7.35
CA PRO A 110 -37.81 -47.00 -6.82
C PRO A 110 -37.29 -45.80 -7.64
N ALA A 111 -36.91 -44.72 -6.97
CA ALA A 111 -36.37 -43.53 -7.63
C ALA A 111 -34.96 -43.79 -8.19
N ALA A 112 -34.17 -44.60 -7.49
CA ALA A 112 -32.80 -45.00 -7.85
C ALA A 112 -32.67 -46.51 -8.07
N ASN A 113 -31.52 -46.96 -8.58
CA ASN A 113 -31.23 -48.39 -8.77
C ASN A 113 -31.30 -49.19 -7.46
N LEU A 114 -30.92 -48.56 -6.35
CA LEU A 114 -31.17 -49.01 -4.99
C LEU A 114 -31.85 -47.87 -4.24
N ASP A 115 -33.07 -48.09 -3.78
CA ASP A 115 -33.86 -47.12 -3.03
C ASP A 115 -34.38 -47.78 -1.75
N VAL A 116 -33.99 -47.24 -0.60
CA VAL A 116 -34.25 -47.82 0.72
C VAL A 116 -34.95 -46.77 1.57
N ALA A 117 -36.18 -47.05 1.98
CA ALA A 117 -36.85 -46.23 2.98
C ALA A 117 -36.39 -46.68 4.39
N GLY A 118 -35.74 -45.77 5.12
CA GLY A 118 -35.24 -46.00 6.47
C GLY A 118 -33.72 -45.89 6.58
N ASN A 119 -33.20 -46.17 7.78
CA ASN A 119 -31.76 -46.10 8.06
C ASN A 119 -31.01 -47.27 7.39
N VAL A 120 -29.85 -46.99 6.79
CA VAL A 120 -28.97 -48.01 6.21
C VAL A 120 -27.74 -48.21 7.10
N LYS A 121 -27.51 -49.46 7.54
CA LYS A 121 -26.27 -49.84 8.24
C LYS A 121 -25.28 -50.40 7.23
N ILE A 122 -24.15 -49.71 7.04
CA ILE A 122 -23.04 -50.16 6.18
C ILE A 122 -21.84 -50.44 7.08
N ALA A 123 -21.44 -51.70 7.20
CA ALA A 123 -20.34 -52.12 8.07
C ALA A 123 -19.32 -52.94 7.28
N ASP A 124 -18.07 -52.49 7.30
CA ASP A 124 -16.91 -53.17 6.72
C ASP A 124 -15.86 -53.54 7.79
N GLY A 125 -16.15 -53.25 9.07
CA GLY A 125 -15.23 -53.42 10.20
C GLY A 125 -14.44 -52.16 10.56
N THR A 126 -14.48 -51.12 9.72
CA THR A 126 -13.71 -49.88 9.88
C THR A 126 -14.58 -48.65 10.22
N GLN A 127 -15.91 -48.81 10.25
CA GLN A 127 -16.84 -47.76 10.68
C GLN A 127 -16.55 -47.26 12.10
N GLY A 128 -16.75 -45.98 12.36
CA GLY A 128 -16.48 -45.36 13.68
C GLY A 128 -17.12 -43.99 13.85
N LEU A 129 -17.16 -43.50 15.10
CA LEU A 129 -17.63 -42.13 15.39
C LEU A 129 -16.74 -41.11 14.66
N GLY A 130 -17.36 -40.14 13.98
CA GLY A 130 -16.64 -39.10 13.23
C GLY A 130 -16.12 -39.53 11.87
N LYS A 131 -16.42 -40.75 11.41
CA LYS A 131 -16.11 -41.20 10.06
C LYS A 131 -17.26 -40.94 9.09
N ILE A 132 -16.89 -40.73 7.83
CA ILE A 132 -17.79 -40.59 6.68
C ILE A 132 -17.49 -41.68 5.65
N LEU A 133 -18.52 -42.12 4.92
CA LEU A 133 -18.34 -43.07 3.81
C LEU A 133 -17.89 -42.30 2.56
N VAL A 134 -16.69 -42.57 2.08
CA VAL A 134 -16.07 -41.88 0.94
C VAL A 134 -15.80 -42.87 -0.18
N SER A 135 -16.19 -42.50 -1.40
CA SER A 135 -15.89 -43.27 -2.62
C SER A 135 -14.54 -42.87 -3.19
N ASP A 136 -13.77 -43.85 -3.65
CA ASP A 136 -12.63 -43.62 -4.55
C ASP A 136 -13.07 -43.38 -6.01
N ALA A 137 -12.09 -43.20 -6.91
CA ALA A 137 -12.32 -42.93 -8.33
C ALA A 137 -12.97 -44.10 -9.09
N ASN A 138 -12.93 -45.32 -8.55
CA ASN A 138 -13.53 -46.52 -9.14
C ASN A 138 -14.91 -46.85 -8.54
N GLY A 139 -15.39 -46.04 -7.60
CA GLY A 139 -16.67 -46.27 -6.93
C GLY A 139 -16.57 -47.16 -5.68
N LEU A 140 -15.37 -47.53 -5.24
CA LEU A 140 -15.19 -48.33 -4.02
C LEU A 140 -15.29 -47.42 -2.79
N ALA A 141 -16.29 -47.68 -1.95
CA ALA A 141 -16.55 -46.90 -0.75
C ALA A 141 -15.79 -47.46 0.46
N SER A 142 -15.26 -46.59 1.32
CA SER A 142 -14.60 -46.93 2.59
C SER A 142 -14.88 -45.87 3.66
N TRP A 143 -14.84 -46.25 4.94
CA TRP A 143 -15.00 -45.30 6.05
C TRP A 143 -13.70 -44.54 6.34
N GLN A 144 -13.74 -43.23 6.17
CA GLN A 144 -12.59 -42.34 6.40
C GLN A 144 -12.91 -41.28 7.45
N ASP A 145 -11.89 -40.73 8.12
CA ASP A 145 -12.07 -39.66 9.10
C ASP A 145 -12.58 -38.37 8.41
N ALA A 146 -13.51 -37.66 9.05
CA ALA A 146 -14.17 -36.48 8.45
C ALA A 146 -13.24 -35.29 8.09
N ILE A 147 -11.99 -35.28 8.59
CA ILE A 147 -11.02 -34.19 8.40
C ILE A 147 -10.30 -34.21 7.05
N THR A 148 -10.43 -35.26 6.24
CA THR A 148 -9.84 -35.31 4.89
C THR A 148 -10.65 -34.56 3.82
N ALA A 149 -11.74 -33.88 4.19
CA ALA A 149 -12.70 -33.32 3.24
C ALA A 149 -12.39 -31.91 2.67
N SER A 150 -11.42 -31.13 3.22
CA SER A 150 -10.82 -29.96 2.53
C SER A 150 -9.74 -29.28 3.38
N ASN A 151 -8.51 -29.19 2.85
CA ASN A 151 -7.39 -28.43 3.44
C ASN A 151 -7.37 -26.94 3.01
N ASN A 152 -8.44 -26.44 2.39
CA ASN A 152 -8.46 -25.08 1.83
C ASN A 152 -8.97 -24.06 2.85
N ILE A 153 -8.20 -22.97 3.04
CA ILE A 153 -8.62 -21.81 3.85
C ILE A 153 -9.84 -21.12 3.21
N TYR A 154 -10.09 -21.33 1.92
CA TYR A 154 -11.25 -20.86 1.18
C TYR A 154 -12.28 -21.98 0.94
N ASN A 155 -13.56 -21.61 0.84
CA ASN A 155 -14.54 -22.45 0.16
C ASN A 155 -14.16 -22.59 -1.34
N SER A 156 -14.71 -23.57 -2.06
CA SER A 156 -14.46 -23.75 -3.52
C SER A 156 -14.80 -22.52 -4.37
N ASN A 157 -15.62 -21.60 -3.85
CA ASN A 157 -16.02 -20.33 -4.46
C ASN A 157 -15.24 -19.11 -3.94
N GLY A 158 -14.21 -19.31 -3.11
CA GLY A 158 -13.37 -18.21 -2.59
C GLY A 158 -13.96 -17.38 -1.46
N THR A 159 -15.16 -17.68 -0.93
CA THR A 159 -15.81 -16.84 0.10
C THR A 159 -15.56 -17.31 1.54
N LEU A 160 -15.60 -16.36 2.49
CA LEU A 160 -15.64 -16.61 3.94
C LEU A 160 -16.91 -15.97 4.52
N THR A 161 -17.71 -16.73 5.26
CA THR A 161 -18.95 -16.23 5.90
C THR A 161 -18.75 -15.82 7.37
N THR A 162 -17.60 -16.16 7.96
CA THR A 162 -17.19 -15.83 9.34
C THR A 162 -15.67 -15.75 9.44
N ASN A 163 -15.17 -15.14 10.52
CA ASN A 163 -13.73 -15.10 10.83
C ASN A 163 -13.16 -16.51 11.00
N ARG A 164 -12.02 -16.81 10.34
CA ARG A 164 -11.26 -18.05 10.56
C ARG A 164 -9.92 -17.74 11.22
N THR A 165 -9.61 -18.44 12.30
CA THR A 165 -8.29 -18.44 12.93
C THR A 165 -7.46 -19.60 12.36
N VAL A 166 -6.31 -19.31 11.76
CA VAL A 166 -5.38 -20.33 11.22
C VAL A 166 -4.16 -20.44 12.15
N THR A 167 -4.01 -21.59 12.80
CA THR A 167 -2.82 -21.90 13.63
C THR A 167 -1.71 -22.45 12.73
N GLN A 168 -0.68 -21.64 12.44
CA GLN A 168 0.35 -21.96 11.44
C GLN A 168 1.49 -22.86 11.93
N ALA A 169 1.72 -23.00 13.25
CA ALA A 169 2.91 -23.66 13.80
C ALA A 169 4.19 -23.22 13.06
N ALA A 170 4.93 -24.14 12.43
CA ALA A 170 6.15 -23.85 11.66
C ALA A 170 5.91 -23.63 10.14
N HIS A 171 4.67 -23.64 9.67
CA HIS A 171 4.35 -23.60 8.24
C HIS A 171 4.04 -22.17 7.78
N PRO A 172 4.65 -21.69 6.68
CA PRO A 172 4.34 -20.38 6.12
C PRO A 172 3.02 -20.40 5.31
N ILE A 173 2.23 -19.34 5.40
CA ILE A 173 1.21 -19.01 4.38
C ILE A 173 1.89 -18.28 3.22
N THR A 174 1.86 -18.86 2.02
CA THR A 174 2.38 -18.25 0.78
C THR A 174 1.23 -17.82 -0.12
N PHE A 175 1.24 -16.56 -0.57
CA PHE A 175 0.29 -16.04 -1.57
C PHE A 175 0.99 -15.94 -2.93
N THR A 176 0.50 -16.67 -3.94
CA THR A 176 1.05 -16.66 -5.31
C THR A 176 0.08 -15.98 -6.27
N GLY A 177 0.07 -14.64 -6.28
CA GLY A 177 -0.80 -13.83 -7.15
C GLY A 177 -0.32 -12.37 -7.17
N GLY A 178 -0.32 -11.74 -8.36
CA GLY A 178 0.48 -10.56 -8.70
C GLY A 178 0.11 -9.22 -8.03
N ASP A 179 -1.00 -9.13 -7.28
CA ASP A 179 -1.37 -7.93 -6.54
C ASP A 179 -1.66 -8.28 -5.07
N PHE A 180 -0.67 -8.05 -4.20
CA PHE A 180 -0.83 -8.22 -2.75
C PHE A 180 -1.49 -6.96 -2.16
N ASN A 181 -2.82 -6.86 -2.26
CA ASN A 181 -3.58 -5.74 -1.69
C ASN A 181 -3.98 -6.04 -0.24
N VAL A 182 -3.09 -5.77 0.73
CA VAL A 182 -3.42 -5.82 2.17
C VAL A 182 -3.85 -4.43 2.66
N ILE A 183 -4.85 -3.86 1.99
CA ILE A 183 -5.59 -2.71 2.55
C ILE A 183 -6.87 -3.30 3.15
N PRO A 184 -7.05 -3.27 4.48
CA PRO A 184 -8.29 -3.72 5.10
C PRO A 184 -9.46 -2.93 4.52
N ALA A 185 -10.39 -3.62 3.86
CA ALA A 185 -11.67 -3.03 3.54
C ALA A 185 -12.41 -2.79 4.87
N SER A 186 -12.67 -1.52 5.16
CA SER A 186 -13.45 -0.97 6.28
C SER A 186 -12.79 -0.97 7.68
N SER A 187 -12.36 0.24 8.05
CA SER A 187 -12.33 0.82 9.41
C SER A 187 -11.77 -0.04 10.55
N GLY A 188 -10.51 0.21 10.94
CA GLY A 188 -10.22 0.28 12.38
C GLY A 188 -8.86 -0.20 12.87
N THR A 189 -8.16 -1.12 12.19
CA THR A 189 -6.81 -1.53 12.60
C THR A 189 -5.96 -1.84 11.38
N GLY A 190 -4.79 -1.23 11.30
CA GLY A 190 -3.80 -1.59 10.28
C GLY A 190 -3.35 -3.04 10.44
N LEU A 191 -2.68 -3.56 9.42
CA LEU A 191 -2.00 -4.86 9.48
C LEU A 191 -1.07 -4.91 10.70
N THR A 192 -1.48 -5.62 11.74
CA THR A 192 -0.70 -5.78 12.97
C THR A 192 0.16 -7.04 12.82
N ILE A 193 1.40 -6.89 12.35
CA ILE A 193 2.40 -7.97 12.39
C ILE A 193 3.11 -7.88 13.74
N THR A 194 2.56 -8.52 14.78
CA THR A 194 3.31 -8.72 16.03
C THR A 194 4.35 -9.79 15.79
N GLY A 195 5.59 -9.38 15.56
CA GLY A 195 6.74 -10.28 15.60
C GLY A 195 6.86 -10.91 16.98
N SER A 196 6.49 -12.17 17.11
CA SER A 196 6.97 -13.05 18.17
C SER A 196 7.81 -14.13 17.52
N SER A 197 9.07 -13.81 17.19
CA SER A 197 10.05 -14.85 16.88
C SER A 197 11.38 -14.56 17.57
N THR A 198 11.92 -15.59 18.21
CA THR A 198 13.27 -15.67 18.76
C THR A 198 14.26 -16.23 17.73
N HIS A 199 14.01 -16.06 16.42
CA HIS A 199 14.84 -16.63 15.35
C HIS A 199 15.30 -15.56 14.32
N PRO A 200 16.62 -15.48 14.03
CA PRO A 200 17.17 -14.52 13.09
C PRO A 200 16.86 -14.94 11.64
N VAL A 201 16.35 -14.02 10.83
CA VAL A 201 15.93 -14.26 9.43
C VAL A 201 16.96 -13.65 8.47
N THR A 202 17.54 -14.45 7.57
CA THR A 202 18.69 -14.09 6.70
C THR A 202 18.34 -13.66 5.27
N SER A 203 17.06 -13.49 4.91
CA SER A 203 16.67 -12.98 3.57
C SER A 203 15.20 -12.52 3.55
N SER A 204 14.99 -11.21 3.47
CA SER A 204 13.75 -10.45 3.69
C SER A 204 12.53 -10.84 2.81
N PRO A 205 11.32 -10.71 3.38
CA PRO A 205 10.43 -9.62 2.98
C PRO A 205 10.14 -8.71 4.19
N ARG A 206 10.53 -7.44 4.13
CA ARG A 206 10.46 -6.50 5.27
C ARG A 206 9.42 -5.41 4.99
N ILE A 207 8.39 -5.33 5.84
CA ILE A 207 7.59 -4.09 6.02
C ILE A 207 7.97 -3.40 7.33
N PHE A 208 8.52 -4.14 8.31
CA PHE A 208 9.29 -3.57 9.40
C PHE A 208 10.44 -4.52 9.71
N SER A 209 11.66 -4.00 9.71
CA SER A 209 12.78 -4.70 10.33
C SER A 209 13.39 -3.83 11.40
N GLN A 210 14.26 -4.41 12.22
CA GLN A 210 15.08 -3.67 13.17
C GLN A 210 15.93 -2.57 12.50
N GLU A 211 16.06 -2.61 11.17
CA GLU A 211 16.89 -1.73 10.35
C GLU A 211 16.08 -0.71 9.52
N GLY A 212 14.76 -0.58 9.77
CA GLY A 212 13.97 0.51 9.19
C GLY A 212 12.65 0.11 8.53
N LEU A 213 11.88 1.16 8.21
CA LEU A 213 10.68 1.15 7.36
C LEU A 213 11.08 1.48 5.93
N GLU A 214 10.75 0.59 5.00
CA GLU A 214 10.92 0.78 3.57
C GLU A 214 9.55 1.08 2.94
N ILE A 215 9.32 2.35 2.58
CA ILE A 215 8.13 2.77 1.81
C ILE A 215 8.56 2.89 0.35
N GLN A 216 8.33 1.84 -0.43
CA GLN A 216 8.47 1.89 -1.88
C GLN A 216 7.14 2.32 -2.50
N SER A 217 7.14 3.39 -3.28
CA SER A 217 6.06 3.66 -4.22
C SER A 217 6.33 2.87 -5.51
N ASN A 218 5.37 2.08 -5.95
CA ASN A 218 5.41 1.50 -7.28
C ASN A 218 5.44 2.61 -8.35
N ASN A 219 6.10 2.33 -9.48
CA ASN A 219 6.21 3.16 -10.69
C ASN A 219 6.94 4.51 -10.51
N ASN A 220 8.26 4.47 -10.30
CA ASN A 220 9.18 5.61 -10.49
C ASN A 220 9.24 6.69 -9.38
N GLN A 221 9.03 6.36 -8.10
CA GLN A 221 9.12 7.36 -7.02
C GLN A 221 9.98 6.90 -5.84
N GLY A 222 10.73 7.87 -5.28
CA GLY A 222 11.91 7.67 -4.44
C GLY A 222 11.75 6.77 -3.23
N LEU A 223 12.89 6.24 -2.78
CA LEU A 223 13.02 5.35 -1.65
C LEU A 223 13.42 6.17 -0.42
N VAL A 224 12.56 6.20 0.59
CA VAL A 224 12.90 6.72 1.92
C VAL A 224 13.39 5.55 2.77
N MET A 225 14.70 5.53 3.04
CA MET A 225 15.30 4.57 3.95
C MET A 225 15.57 5.23 5.29
N VAL A 226 14.90 4.75 6.32
CA VAL A 226 15.27 5.03 7.71
C VAL A 226 16.19 3.89 8.17
N ASN A 227 17.41 3.86 7.63
CA ASN A 227 18.35 2.77 7.86
C ASN A 227 19.58 3.31 8.59
N GLY A 228 19.77 2.88 9.84
CA GLY A 228 21.04 2.95 10.54
C GLY A 228 21.78 1.63 10.36
N VAL A 229 22.93 1.64 9.68
CA VAL A 229 23.81 0.47 9.62
C VAL A 229 24.40 0.24 11.01
N TYR A 230 24.13 -0.92 11.62
CA TYR A 230 24.72 -1.32 12.90
C TYR A 230 26.04 -2.09 12.68
N PRO A 231 27.11 -1.83 13.45
CA PRO A 231 27.20 -0.84 14.53
C PRO A 231 27.22 0.59 13.99
N LEU A 232 26.61 1.52 14.72
CA LEU A 232 26.60 2.94 14.39
C LEU A 232 28.02 3.52 14.54
N VAL A 233 28.79 3.55 13.45
CA VAL A 233 29.99 4.38 13.36
C VAL A 233 29.63 5.76 12.81
N ALA A 234 30.40 6.79 13.12
CA ALA A 234 30.10 8.18 12.80
C ALA A 234 29.72 8.44 11.33
N THR A 235 30.26 7.63 10.40
CA THR A 235 30.05 7.75 8.95
C THR A 235 28.78 7.07 8.43
N ASN A 236 28.13 6.22 9.24
CA ASN A 236 26.96 5.48 8.81
C ASN A 236 25.75 6.42 8.71
N PRO A 237 24.99 6.38 7.61
CA PRO A 237 23.73 7.10 7.55
C PRO A 237 22.72 6.47 8.52
N VAL A 238 21.85 7.30 9.09
CA VAL A 238 20.67 6.92 9.88
C VAL A 238 19.36 7.28 9.16
N PHE A 239 19.45 8.17 8.17
CA PHE A 239 18.36 8.54 7.28
C PHE A 239 18.91 8.82 5.88
N ARG A 240 18.24 8.30 4.85
CA ARG A 240 18.58 8.57 3.44
C ARG A 240 17.34 8.77 2.59
N VAL A 241 17.45 9.70 1.65
CA VAL A 241 16.53 9.86 0.52
C VAL A 241 17.28 9.49 -0.73
N MET A 242 16.85 8.41 -1.38
CA MET A 242 17.52 7.86 -2.54
C MET A 242 16.56 7.74 -3.71
N TYR A 243 17.09 7.86 -4.92
CA TYR A 243 16.36 7.59 -6.14
C TYR A 243 17.04 6.46 -6.90
N SER A 244 16.26 5.48 -7.32
CA SER A 244 16.69 4.42 -8.22
C SER A 244 15.60 4.16 -9.24
N ASN A 245 15.99 3.96 -10.50
CA ASN A 245 15.09 3.49 -11.57
C ASN A 245 15.08 1.95 -11.70
N THR A 246 15.80 1.24 -10.84
CA THR A 246 15.86 -0.23 -10.80
C THR A 246 15.85 -0.72 -9.36
N SER A 247 15.01 -1.71 -9.08
CA SER A 247 14.99 -2.43 -7.81
C SER A 247 16.34 -3.12 -7.60
N ASN A 248 17.08 -2.69 -6.57
CA ASN A 248 18.36 -3.30 -6.13
C ASN A 248 19.56 -3.23 -7.10
N ALA A 249 19.82 -2.09 -7.73
CA ALA A 249 21.08 -1.87 -8.46
C ALA A 249 22.06 -0.93 -7.73
N PRO A 250 23.39 -1.12 -7.88
CA PRO A 250 24.45 -0.33 -7.22
C PRO A 250 24.57 1.15 -7.66
N ASN A 251 23.62 1.67 -8.46
CA ASN A 251 23.66 3.03 -9.03
C ASN A 251 22.61 3.97 -8.41
N GLN A 252 22.23 3.75 -7.15
CA GLN A 252 21.28 4.63 -6.46
C GLN A 252 21.91 6.02 -6.25
N ILE A 253 21.22 7.07 -6.69
CA ILE A 253 21.64 8.44 -6.44
C ILE A 253 21.08 8.84 -5.07
N GLU A 254 21.97 9.18 -4.14
CA GLU A 254 21.63 9.69 -2.81
C GLU A 254 21.50 11.22 -2.87
N TYR A 255 20.30 11.74 -2.61
CA TYR A 255 20.03 13.18 -2.65
C TYR A 255 20.20 13.84 -1.30
N LEU A 256 19.82 13.13 -0.23
CA LEU A 256 19.92 13.62 1.12
C LEU A 256 20.28 12.47 2.06
N ARG A 257 21.17 12.76 3.00
CA ARG A 257 21.56 11.82 4.06
C ARG A 257 21.75 12.51 5.38
N VAL A 258 21.50 11.78 6.46
CA VAL A 258 21.88 12.17 7.82
C VAL A 258 22.78 11.06 8.36
N GLN A 259 24.00 11.41 8.75
CA GLN A 259 24.96 10.50 9.37
C GLN A 259 24.69 10.32 10.87
N ALA A 260 25.23 9.26 11.46
CA ALA A 260 25.09 8.96 12.89
C ALA A 260 25.72 10.04 13.79
N ASN A 261 26.73 10.77 13.30
CA ASN A 261 27.29 11.94 13.98
C ASN A 261 26.42 13.21 13.85
N GLY A 262 25.28 13.14 13.15
CA GLY A 262 24.36 14.25 12.90
C GLY A 262 24.66 15.07 11.64
N SER A 263 25.77 14.81 10.93
CA SER A 263 26.10 15.54 9.70
C SER A 263 25.07 15.24 8.60
N VAL A 264 24.46 16.29 8.05
CA VAL A 264 23.53 16.24 6.93
C VAL A 264 24.29 16.48 5.63
N GLY A 265 24.14 15.57 4.66
CA GLY A 265 24.61 15.77 3.30
C GLY A 265 23.46 16.04 2.35
N ILE A 266 23.59 17.05 1.49
CA ILE A 266 22.70 17.26 0.36
C ILE A 266 23.54 17.21 -0.92
N GLY A 267 23.27 16.21 -1.77
CA GLY A 267 24.06 15.94 -2.98
C GLY A 267 25.48 15.44 -2.72
N THR A 268 25.81 15.03 -1.50
CA THR A 268 27.07 14.36 -1.15
C THR A 268 26.81 13.12 -0.28
N THR A 269 27.54 12.05 -0.58
CA THR A 269 27.52 10.80 0.18
C THR A 269 28.60 10.76 1.27
N THR A 270 29.48 11.75 1.30
CA THR A 270 30.53 11.88 2.31
C THR A 270 30.52 13.29 2.89
N PRO A 271 29.47 13.66 3.67
CA PRO A 271 29.44 14.95 4.34
C PRO A 271 30.68 15.11 5.20
N ASN A 272 31.34 16.27 5.11
CA ASN A 272 32.51 16.59 5.90
C ASN A 272 32.21 16.36 7.40
N THR A 273 33.10 15.65 8.09
CA THR A 273 32.90 15.29 9.51
C THR A 273 32.85 16.49 10.45
N ASN A 274 33.33 17.65 10.01
CA ASN A 274 33.31 18.90 10.75
C ASN A 274 32.12 19.80 10.37
N ALA A 275 31.23 19.35 9.48
CA ALA A 275 30.05 20.10 9.05
C ALA A 275 28.76 19.42 9.54
N SER A 276 27.85 20.21 10.12
CA SER A 276 26.48 19.76 10.39
C SER A 276 25.63 19.72 9.12
N LEU A 277 25.95 20.56 8.12
CA LEU A 277 25.34 20.56 6.79
C LEU A 277 26.44 20.70 5.73
N ASP A 278 26.53 19.74 4.83
CA ASP A 278 27.44 19.74 3.68
C ASP A 278 26.65 19.71 2.36
N LEU A 279 26.96 20.63 1.47
CA LEU A 279 26.26 20.85 0.20
C LEU A 279 27.23 20.52 -0.94
N GLY A 280 27.04 19.37 -1.59
CA GLY A 280 28.00 18.81 -2.55
C GLY A 280 27.60 18.90 -4.02
N THR A 281 26.50 19.60 -4.35
CA THR A 281 26.01 19.68 -5.74
C THR A 281 26.87 20.61 -6.60
N ASN A 282 27.20 20.17 -7.83
CA ASN A 282 27.96 20.96 -8.79
C ASN A 282 27.10 22.13 -9.34
N ASN A 283 27.73 23.28 -9.58
CA ASN A 283 27.11 24.46 -10.21
C ASN A 283 25.84 24.99 -9.51
N GLN A 284 25.71 24.76 -8.20
CA GLN A 284 24.63 25.30 -7.37
C GLN A 284 25.23 26.09 -6.19
N ALA A 285 24.47 27.04 -5.66
CA ALA A 285 24.90 27.89 -4.55
C ALA A 285 23.90 27.83 -3.40
N PHE A 286 24.40 28.03 -2.18
CA PHE A 286 23.55 28.18 -1.01
C PHE A 286 22.83 29.53 -1.04
N MET A 287 21.51 29.51 -0.90
CA MET A 287 20.70 30.70 -0.76
C MET A 287 20.29 30.86 0.70
N THR A 288 20.79 31.92 1.35
CA THR A 288 20.49 32.22 2.75
C THR A 288 19.06 32.69 2.93
N ASN A 289 18.59 32.67 4.18
CA ASN A 289 17.40 33.43 4.57
C ASN A 289 17.64 34.93 4.29
N ARG A 290 16.65 35.55 3.65
CA ARG A 290 16.63 37.00 3.38
C ARG A 290 15.66 37.67 4.33
N VAL A 291 16.13 38.66 5.07
CA VAL A 291 15.31 39.38 6.07
C VAL A 291 15.25 40.86 5.73
N ALA A 292 14.21 41.55 6.20
CA ALA A 292 14.03 42.97 5.90
C ALA A 292 15.24 43.80 6.36
N ASN A 293 15.65 43.62 7.61
CA ASN A 293 16.82 44.21 8.27
C ASN A 293 17.17 43.37 9.51
N THR A 294 18.19 43.77 10.29
CA THR A 294 18.62 43.04 11.50
C THR A 294 17.60 43.05 12.64
N ALA A 295 16.73 44.07 12.73
CA ALA A 295 15.68 44.15 13.75
C ALA A 295 14.54 43.15 13.51
N ALA A 296 14.45 42.56 12.31
CA ALA A 296 13.49 41.48 12.02
C ALA A 296 13.83 40.17 12.75
N ILE A 297 15.07 40.02 13.25
CA ILE A 297 15.48 38.90 14.09
C ILE A 297 15.39 39.35 15.56
N ALA A 298 14.28 39.01 16.23
CA ALA A 298 13.98 39.49 17.59
C ALA A 298 14.98 39.00 18.66
N THR A 299 15.57 37.83 18.46
CA THR A 299 16.47 37.16 19.40
C THR A 299 17.67 36.58 18.63
N PRO A 300 18.60 37.43 18.14
CA PRO A 300 19.75 36.96 17.38
C PRO A 300 20.67 36.12 18.27
N ALA A 301 21.26 35.08 17.70
CA ALA A 301 22.20 34.18 18.38
C ALA A 301 23.56 34.17 17.69
N GLU A 302 24.61 33.90 18.46
CA GLU A 302 25.98 33.79 17.98
C GLU A 302 26.07 32.82 16.79
N GLY A 303 26.76 33.23 15.72
CA GLY A 303 26.96 32.43 14.52
C GLY A 303 25.84 32.50 13.49
N MET A 304 24.78 33.29 13.71
CA MET A 304 23.76 33.53 12.68
C MET A 304 24.37 34.23 11.45
N PHE A 305 23.93 33.81 10.27
CA PHE A 305 24.30 34.39 8.98
C PHE A 305 23.05 34.68 8.15
N ILE A 306 22.89 35.92 7.70
CA ILE A 306 21.71 36.37 6.96
C ILE A 306 22.10 37.27 5.79
N TYR A 307 21.16 37.42 4.86
CA TYR A 307 21.18 38.50 3.88
C TYR A 307 20.12 39.55 4.26
N VAL A 308 20.52 40.81 4.42
CA VAL A 308 19.59 41.90 4.77
C VAL A 308 19.16 42.68 3.52
N ASN A 309 17.85 42.87 3.37
CA ASN A 309 17.25 43.41 2.16
C ASN A 309 17.36 44.94 2.05
N ASP A 310 17.44 45.67 3.16
CA ASP A 310 17.57 47.13 3.20
C ASP A 310 18.99 47.60 2.83
N GLN A 311 20.02 46.88 3.29
CA GLN A 311 21.43 47.21 3.07
C GLN A 311 22.12 46.36 1.99
N LYS A 312 21.38 45.41 1.39
CA LYS A 312 21.80 44.54 0.26
C LYS A 312 23.13 43.82 0.50
N CYS A 313 23.32 43.32 1.72
CA CYS A 313 24.57 42.70 2.13
C CYS A 313 24.34 41.50 3.04
N PHE A 314 25.40 40.71 3.23
CA PHE A 314 25.43 39.66 4.22
C PHE A 314 25.89 40.20 5.57
N LYS A 315 25.22 39.74 6.63
CA LYS A 315 25.61 40.02 8.01
C LYS A 315 25.76 38.75 8.81
N GLY A 316 26.76 38.76 9.68
CA GLY A 316 27.00 37.72 10.68
C GLY A 316 26.72 38.27 12.07
N TYR A 317 26.09 37.50 12.94
CA TYR A 317 25.95 37.88 14.34
C TYR A 317 27.05 37.26 15.18
N SER A 318 27.92 38.08 15.77
CA SER A 318 28.95 37.62 16.69
C SER A 318 29.29 38.65 17.76
N ASN A 319 29.78 38.20 18.91
CA ASN A 319 30.09 39.04 20.06
C ASN A 319 28.91 39.97 20.42
N SER A 320 27.71 39.39 20.45
CA SER A 320 26.45 40.06 20.76
C SER A 320 26.07 41.21 19.80
N SER A 321 26.59 41.21 18.57
CA SER A 321 26.35 42.29 17.59
C SER A 321 26.35 41.80 16.15
N TRP A 322 25.68 42.55 15.26
CA TRP A 322 25.68 42.28 13.83
C TRP A 322 26.90 42.94 13.17
N HIS A 323 27.64 42.15 12.40
CA HIS A 323 28.80 42.59 11.61
C HIS A 323 28.54 42.45 10.12
N ASP A 324 29.12 43.36 9.36
CA ASP A 324 29.07 43.34 7.90
C ASP A 324 30.09 42.33 7.39
N MET A 325 29.61 41.27 6.74
CA MET A 325 30.48 40.25 6.13
C MET A 325 30.83 40.58 4.69
N THR A 326 30.06 41.48 4.08
CA THR A 326 30.30 42.09 2.78
C THR A 326 30.04 43.58 2.91
N PRO A 327 30.66 44.45 2.09
CA PRO A 327 30.38 45.88 2.12
C PRO A 327 28.87 46.15 2.07
N CYS A 328 28.32 46.61 3.19
CA CYS A 328 26.93 47.00 3.25
C CYS A 328 26.81 48.39 2.65
N SER A 329 25.91 48.57 1.69
CA SER A 329 25.59 49.92 1.24
C SER A 329 24.82 50.60 2.38
N SER A 330 25.50 51.42 3.18
CA SER A 330 24.81 52.36 4.06
C SER A 330 24.11 53.36 3.15
N VAL A 331 22.78 53.30 3.10
CA VAL A 331 21.95 54.27 2.39
C VAL A 331 21.95 55.58 3.20
N GLY A 332 23.11 56.21 3.35
CA GLY A 332 23.21 57.59 3.81
C GLY A 332 22.95 58.50 2.61
N THR A 333 22.01 59.42 2.71
CA THR A 333 21.90 60.52 1.74
C THR A 333 23.16 61.37 1.88
N LEU A 334 23.94 61.50 0.80
CA LEU A 334 25.15 62.33 0.79
C LEU A 334 24.81 63.74 1.28
N SER A 335 25.55 64.23 2.29
CA SER A 335 25.41 65.59 2.80
C SER A 335 26.78 66.26 2.95
N LEU A 336 26.90 67.49 2.44
CA LEU A 336 28.13 68.27 2.43
C LEU A 336 28.12 69.28 3.58
N ASN A 337 29.20 69.36 4.36
CA ASN A 337 29.39 70.35 5.42
C ASN A 337 30.32 71.48 4.96
N CYS A 338 29.83 72.36 4.08
CA CYS A 338 30.64 73.49 3.59
C CYS A 338 31.11 74.49 4.67
N PRO A 339 30.35 74.76 5.75
CA PRO A 339 30.86 75.60 6.84
C PRO A 339 32.08 75.00 7.54
N GLY A 340 32.22 73.66 7.55
CA GLY A 340 33.33 72.94 8.16
C GLY A 340 34.58 72.81 7.28
N VAL A 341 34.66 73.56 6.18
CA VAL A 341 35.79 73.49 5.25
C VAL A 341 37.12 73.89 5.92
N SER A 342 38.20 73.18 5.61
CA SER A 342 39.54 73.46 6.15
C SER A 342 40.62 73.43 5.08
N PRO A 343 41.53 74.43 5.01
CA PRO A 343 41.49 75.67 5.78
C PRO A 343 40.34 76.58 5.32
N SER A 344 39.70 77.29 6.26
CA SER A 344 38.65 78.28 5.96
C SER A 344 39.21 79.66 5.62
N THR A 345 40.50 79.89 5.87
CA THR A 345 41.23 81.12 5.53
C THR A 345 42.43 80.79 4.64
N ILE A 346 42.61 81.54 3.56
CA ILE A 346 43.69 81.38 2.60
C ILE A 346 44.60 82.60 2.67
N THR A 347 45.85 82.38 3.08
CA THR A 347 46.90 83.40 3.19
C THR A 347 47.98 83.27 2.11
N ASN A 348 48.01 82.14 1.40
CA ASN A 348 48.96 81.85 0.34
C ASN A 348 48.21 81.79 -1.00
N TYR A 349 48.33 82.85 -1.80
CA TYR A 349 47.70 82.95 -3.12
C TYR A 349 48.61 83.66 -4.12
N GLY A 350 48.54 83.29 -5.39
CA GLY A 350 49.37 83.84 -6.46
C GLY A 350 49.37 82.97 -7.72
N SER A 351 49.90 83.50 -8.82
CA SER A 351 49.98 82.78 -10.10
C SER A 351 50.78 81.48 -9.96
N GLY A 352 50.14 80.34 -10.17
CA GLY A 352 50.76 79.00 -10.14
C GLY A 352 50.72 78.25 -8.80
N VAL A 353 50.14 78.83 -7.73
CA VAL A 353 49.98 78.15 -6.44
C VAL A 353 48.73 77.25 -6.45
N ILE A 354 48.90 75.97 -6.08
CA ILE A 354 47.80 75.02 -5.84
C ILE A 354 47.74 74.73 -4.35
N THR A 355 46.59 75.02 -3.72
CA THR A 355 46.35 74.75 -2.30
C THR A 355 45.21 73.74 -2.17
N PHE A 356 45.33 72.77 -1.26
CA PHE A 356 44.29 71.78 -1.03
C PHE A 356 43.34 72.18 0.08
N ILE A 357 42.07 71.87 -0.12
CA ILE A 357 40.98 72.17 0.80
C ILE A 357 40.20 70.88 1.07
N TYR A 358 39.88 70.66 2.33
CA TYR A 358 39.15 69.50 2.82
C TYR A 358 37.72 69.92 3.13
N LEU A 359 36.77 69.39 2.36
CA LEU A 359 35.33 69.59 2.56
C LEU A 359 34.73 68.36 3.26
N PRO A 360 34.33 68.46 4.54
CA PRO A 360 33.73 67.33 5.24
C PRO A 360 32.37 66.94 4.64
N TYR A 361 32.06 65.66 4.62
CA TYR A 361 30.78 65.10 4.19
C TYR A 361 30.35 63.91 5.07
N THR A 362 29.05 63.61 5.03
CA THR A 362 28.47 62.40 5.62
C THR A 362 27.71 61.61 4.56
N GLY A 363 27.60 60.29 4.73
CA GLY A 363 26.80 59.43 3.84
C GLY A 363 27.40 59.18 2.46
N GLY A 364 28.73 59.09 2.33
CA GLY A 364 29.38 58.67 1.09
C GLY A 364 28.96 57.26 0.66
N SER A 365 28.70 57.08 -0.63
CA SER A 365 28.15 55.83 -1.19
C SER A 365 29.22 54.81 -1.61
N GLY A 366 30.51 55.15 -1.56
CA GLY A 366 31.59 54.33 -2.14
C GLY A 366 31.59 54.34 -3.68
N GLY A 367 30.69 55.12 -4.30
CA GLY A 367 30.51 55.22 -5.74
C GLY A 367 31.37 56.30 -6.42
N PRO A 368 31.27 56.41 -7.76
CA PRO A 368 32.03 57.38 -8.54
C PRO A 368 31.63 58.83 -8.21
N LEU A 369 32.61 59.74 -8.23
CA LEU A 369 32.43 61.19 -8.13
C LEU A 369 32.52 61.81 -9.52
N THR A 370 31.50 62.56 -9.94
CA THR A 370 31.58 63.34 -11.19
C THR A 370 32.55 64.51 -11.00
N PRO A 371 33.63 64.63 -11.78
CA PRO A 371 34.58 65.73 -11.62
C PRO A 371 33.92 67.09 -11.87
N PHE A 372 34.30 68.11 -11.09
CA PHE A 372 33.85 69.48 -11.29
C PHE A 372 34.99 70.49 -11.14
N SER A 373 34.78 71.68 -11.72
CA SER A 373 35.60 72.87 -11.51
C SER A 373 34.69 74.09 -11.46
N VAL A 374 34.76 74.86 -10.36
CA VAL A 374 33.87 76.01 -10.09
C VAL A 374 34.71 77.24 -9.79
N SER A 375 34.43 78.35 -10.46
CA SER A 375 35.09 79.63 -10.21
C SER A 375 34.49 80.36 -9.00
N SER A 376 35.32 81.16 -8.31
CA SER A 376 34.90 81.95 -7.14
C SER A 376 33.99 83.13 -7.49
N GLN A 377 33.02 83.40 -6.62
CA GLN A 377 32.19 84.61 -6.58
C GLN A 377 32.58 85.47 -5.36
N GLY A 378 32.29 86.77 -5.40
CA GLY A 378 32.79 87.73 -4.41
C GLY A 378 34.23 88.13 -4.75
N VAL A 379 35.23 87.58 -4.06
CA VAL A 379 36.62 87.63 -4.52
C VAL A 379 36.79 86.67 -5.69
N THR A 380 36.83 87.21 -6.92
CA THR A 380 36.94 86.45 -8.18
C THR A 380 38.38 86.01 -8.47
N GLY A 381 38.60 85.20 -9.52
CA GLY A 381 39.95 84.85 -10.01
C GLY A 381 40.53 83.54 -9.48
N MET A 382 39.79 82.82 -8.65
CA MET A 382 40.15 81.47 -8.17
C MET A 382 39.17 80.41 -8.66
N ALA A 383 39.59 79.15 -8.67
CA ALA A 383 38.77 78.00 -9.02
C ALA A 383 38.98 76.84 -8.03
N LEU A 384 37.90 76.13 -7.71
CA LEU A 384 37.89 74.95 -6.85
C LEU A 384 37.54 73.73 -7.69
N SER A 385 38.35 72.67 -7.62
CA SER A 385 38.20 71.47 -8.45
C SER A 385 38.40 70.18 -7.66
N THR A 386 37.76 69.09 -8.09
CA THR A 386 37.89 67.76 -7.47
C THR A 386 39.25 67.12 -7.75
N THR A 387 39.84 66.47 -6.74
CA THR A 387 41.10 65.71 -6.91
C THR A 387 40.90 64.19 -6.94
N THR A 388 39.72 63.69 -6.56
CA THR A 388 39.39 62.26 -6.49
C THR A 388 38.27 61.90 -7.48
N SER A 389 38.22 60.62 -7.87
CA SER A 389 37.21 60.06 -8.79
C SER A 389 36.14 59.20 -8.10
N VAL A 390 36.23 59.04 -6.78
CA VAL A 390 35.28 58.30 -5.94
C VAL A 390 34.99 59.09 -4.65
N ILE A 391 33.79 58.90 -4.10
CA ILE A 391 33.44 59.34 -2.75
C ILE A 391 33.59 58.12 -1.82
N PRO A 392 34.61 58.05 -0.96
CA PRO A 392 34.74 56.95 0.00
C PRO A 392 33.46 56.71 0.80
N ALA A 393 33.14 55.43 1.03
CA ALA A 393 31.93 55.04 1.75
C ALA A 393 31.97 55.54 3.21
N GLY A 394 30.83 56.02 3.73
CA GLY A 394 30.71 56.54 5.09
C GLY A 394 30.99 58.05 5.20
N ASN A 395 31.43 58.51 6.37
CA ASN A 395 31.72 59.92 6.64
C ASN A 395 33.20 60.21 6.37
N GLY A 396 33.52 61.38 5.80
CA GLY A 396 34.89 61.71 5.42
C GLY A 396 35.04 63.15 4.96
N SER A 397 36.11 63.43 4.21
CA SER A 397 36.35 64.74 3.59
C SER A 397 36.73 64.58 2.11
N LEU A 398 36.11 65.38 1.25
CA LEU A 398 36.52 65.53 -0.14
C LEU A 398 37.75 66.43 -0.20
N ILE A 399 38.76 66.00 -0.95
CA ILE A 399 39.97 66.78 -1.20
C ILE A 399 39.77 67.57 -2.49
N LEU A 400 39.78 68.89 -2.39
CA LEU A 400 39.57 69.81 -3.49
C LEU A 400 40.83 70.65 -3.71
N ALA A 401 41.20 70.89 -4.97
CA ALA A 401 42.29 71.77 -5.34
C ALA A 401 41.75 73.18 -5.60
N LEU A 402 42.27 74.16 -4.86
CA LEU A 402 42.09 75.59 -5.09
C LEU A 402 43.25 76.10 -5.94
N THR A 403 42.93 76.77 -7.05
CA THR A 403 43.90 77.37 -7.97
C THR A 403 43.49 78.78 -8.35
N GLY A 404 44.42 79.57 -8.91
CA GLY A 404 44.17 80.91 -9.43
C GLY A 404 44.68 82.04 -8.53
N THR A 405 44.38 83.28 -8.91
CA THR A 405 44.83 84.50 -8.20
C THR A 405 43.61 85.33 -7.83
N PRO A 406 43.38 85.65 -6.54
CA PRO A 406 42.23 86.44 -6.13
C PRO A 406 42.30 87.86 -6.70
N SER A 407 41.15 88.39 -7.13
CA SER A 407 41.04 89.74 -7.70
C SER A 407 41.22 90.85 -6.66
N SER A 408 41.05 90.54 -5.37
CA SER A 408 41.18 91.48 -4.25
C SER A 408 41.37 90.75 -2.92
N HIS A 409 41.99 91.40 -1.94
CA HIS A 409 42.12 90.94 -0.56
C HIS A 409 42.24 92.15 0.41
N PRO A 410 41.69 92.08 1.64
CA PRO A 410 40.96 90.95 2.23
C PRO A 410 39.50 90.85 1.74
N GLY A 411 38.94 89.63 1.66
CA GLY A 411 37.55 89.42 1.27
C GLY A 411 37.14 87.93 1.18
N THR A 412 35.84 87.66 1.04
CA THR A 412 35.31 86.28 0.96
C THR A 412 35.19 85.81 -0.49
N ALA A 413 35.76 84.63 -0.77
CA ALA A 413 35.55 83.89 -2.00
C ALA A 413 34.55 82.75 -1.79
N SER A 414 33.47 82.74 -2.59
CA SER A 414 32.37 81.80 -2.48
C SER A 414 32.31 80.87 -3.70
N PHE A 415 32.20 79.56 -3.48
CA PHE A 415 32.19 78.54 -4.53
C PHE A 415 30.90 77.70 -4.43
N PRO A 416 29.91 77.91 -5.32
CA PRO A 416 28.72 77.06 -5.37
C PRO A 416 29.06 75.73 -6.05
N ILE A 417 29.25 74.68 -5.27
CA ILE A 417 29.58 73.34 -5.76
C ILE A 417 28.35 72.44 -5.85
N ASN A 418 28.41 71.46 -6.75
CA ASN A 418 27.43 70.38 -6.87
C ASN A 418 28.19 69.05 -6.90
N VAL A 419 27.98 68.21 -5.88
CA VAL A 419 28.59 66.90 -5.74
C VAL A 419 27.50 65.85 -5.91
N ASN A 420 27.46 65.20 -7.08
CA ASN A 420 26.49 64.14 -7.41
C ASN A 420 25.01 64.51 -7.06
N GLY A 421 24.61 65.75 -7.35
CA GLY A 421 23.25 66.27 -7.12
C GLY A 421 23.06 67.02 -5.80
N VAL A 422 24.04 66.99 -4.88
CA VAL A 422 24.01 67.74 -3.62
C VAL A 422 24.72 69.07 -3.80
N THR A 423 23.98 70.18 -3.68
CA THR A 423 24.52 71.53 -3.83
C THR A 423 24.90 72.15 -2.49
N CYS A 424 26.00 72.89 -2.46
CA CYS A 424 26.49 73.56 -1.26
C CYS A 424 27.45 74.70 -1.64
N THR A 425 27.57 75.74 -0.82
CA THR A 425 28.48 76.87 -1.09
C THR A 425 29.64 76.85 -0.11
N VAL A 426 30.86 76.64 -0.62
CA VAL A 426 32.10 76.73 0.15
C VAL A 426 32.53 78.20 0.21
N ASN A 427 32.69 78.74 1.41
CA ASN A 427 33.17 80.10 1.62
C ASN A 427 34.57 80.07 2.22
N LEU A 428 35.51 80.76 1.60
CA LEU A 428 36.88 80.90 2.05
C LEU A 428 37.19 82.38 2.26
N PHE A 429 37.77 82.71 3.40
CA PHE A 429 38.26 84.06 3.65
C PHE A 429 39.65 84.22 3.07
N ILE A 430 39.85 85.22 2.21
CA ILE A 430 41.13 85.56 1.61
C ILE A 430 41.69 86.73 2.40
N GLN A 431 42.85 86.52 3.02
CA GLN A 431 43.46 87.47 3.94
C GLN A 431 44.46 88.40 3.25
#